data_AF-K2AHL1-F1
#
_entry.id   AF-K2AHL1-F1
#
_cell.length_a   1.000
_cell.length_b   1.000
_cell.length_c   1.000
_cell.angle_alpha   90.00
_cell.angle_beta   90.00
_cell.angle_gamma   90.00
#
_symmetry.space_group_name_H-M   'P 1'
#
loop_
_entity.id
_entity.type
_entity.pdbx_description
1 polymer ?
#
loop_
_entity_poly.entity_id
_entity_poly.type
_entity_poly.pdbx_seq_one_letter_code
_entity_poly.pdbx_strand_id
1 'polypeptide(L)'
;MIQGQLTEVGFQVNISSVDTATIHDRRPKFEYDLTFFATYGAPYDPHGSLGASFVTAADTGPDGKIYVSDDLDKVVLAALDAGGDAREPAMQAVYDWISSNTAACPLVVSQRIWAVNPRVAGFGLPTTDYDLPFKGITLS
;
A
#
# COMPACT_ATOMS: atom_id res chain seq x y z
N MET A 1 -11.22 -0.64 16.76
CA MET A 1 -10.51 0.63 17.02
C MET A 1 -11.04 1.74 16.11
N ILE A 2 -10.89 1.66 14.79
CA ILE A 2 -11.33 2.71 13.84
C ILE A 2 -12.83 3.03 13.92
N GLN A 3 -13.71 2.02 13.90
CA GLN A 3 -15.15 2.24 14.02
C GLN A 3 -15.53 3.03 15.28
N GLY A 4 -14.92 2.68 16.41
CA GLY A 4 -15.14 3.35 17.70
C GLY A 4 -14.67 4.80 17.65
N GLN A 5 -13.44 5.05 17.19
CA GLN A 5 -12.87 6.40 17.06
C GLN A 5 -13.70 7.31 16.14
N LEU A 6 -14.20 6.78 15.03
CA LEU A 6 -15.09 7.52 14.13
C LEU A 6 -16.47 7.78 14.76
N THR A 7 -16.99 6.82 15.53
CA THR A 7 -18.26 6.99 16.25
C THR A 7 -18.16 8.06 17.34
N GLU A 8 -17.03 8.14 18.04
CA GLU A 8 -16.78 9.17 19.08
C GLU A 8 -16.84 10.60 18.52
N VAL A 9 -16.50 10.79 17.25
CA VAL A 9 -16.58 12.10 16.57
C VAL A 9 -17.84 12.28 15.72
N GLY A 10 -18.82 11.37 15.88
CA GLY A 10 -20.18 11.53 15.32
C GLY A 10 -20.44 10.84 13.98
N PHE A 11 -19.54 10.00 13.47
CA PHE A 11 -19.81 9.20 12.27
C PHE A 11 -20.52 7.89 12.62
N GLN A 12 -21.56 7.55 11.86
CA GLN A 12 -22.08 6.19 11.83
C GLN A 12 -21.25 5.35 10.86
N VAL A 13 -20.63 4.29 11.36
CA VAL A 13 -19.76 3.42 10.54
C VAL A 13 -20.36 2.02 10.44
N ASN A 14 -20.68 1.61 9.21
CA ASN A 14 -21.18 0.28 8.89
C ASN A 14 -20.04 -0.59 8.36
N ILE A 15 -19.70 -1.67 9.07
CA ILE A 15 -18.65 -2.59 8.65
C ILE A 15 -19.24 -3.67 7.75
N SER A 16 -18.75 -3.76 6.51
CA SER A 16 -19.08 -4.84 5.58
C SER A 16 -17.93 -5.85 5.53
N SER A 17 -18.03 -6.95 6.28
CA SER A 17 -17.07 -8.06 6.17
C SER A 17 -17.41 -8.93 4.97
N VAL A 18 -16.48 -9.07 4.03
CA VAL A 18 -16.67 -9.84 2.80
C VAL A 18 -15.45 -10.71 2.51
N ASP A 19 -15.62 -11.70 1.66
CA ASP A 19 -14.51 -12.55 1.19
C ASP A 19 -13.61 -11.82 0.17
N THR A 20 -12.47 -12.44 -0.13
CA THR A 20 -11.45 -11.89 -1.04
C THR A 20 -11.97 -11.62 -2.45
N ALA A 21 -12.86 -12.47 -3.00
CA ALA A 21 -13.38 -12.26 -4.34
C ALA A 21 -14.32 -11.04 -4.38
N THR A 22 -15.17 -10.90 -3.36
CA THR A 22 -16.06 -9.75 -3.24
C THR A 22 -15.29 -8.43 -3.09
N ILE A 23 -14.22 -8.39 -2.26
CA ILE A 23 -13.43 -7.16 -2.14
C ILE A 23 -12.67 -6.83 -3.42
N HIS A 24 -12.19 -7.83 -4.17
CA HIS A 24 -11.55 -7.66 -5.47
C HIS A 24 -12.50 -7.19 -6.58
N ASP A 25 -13.80 -7.45 -6.45
CA ASP A 25 -14.81 -6.89 -7.35
C ASP A 25 -15.18 -5.43 -6.99
N ARG A 26 -15.28 -5.12 -5.69
CA ARG A 26 -15.68 -3.80 -5.19
C ARG A 26 -14.57 -2.75 -5.25
N ARG A 27 -13.32 -3.13 -4.99
CA ARG A 27 -12.17 -2.20 -4.91
C ARG A 27 -11.98 -1.37 -6.17
N PRO A 28 -11.93 -1.98 -7.38
CA PRO A 28 -11.74 -1.24 -8.63
C PRO A 28 -12.92 -0.31 -8.97
N LYS A 29 -14.11 -0.65 -8.49
CA LYS A 29 -15.36 0.11 -8.73
C LYS A 29 -15.62 1.21 -7.69
N PHE A 30 -14.78 1.33 -6.67
CA PHE A 30 -14.98 2.25 -5.54
C PHE A 30 -16.33 2.04 -4.82
N GLU A 31 -16.79 0.79 -4.71
CA GLU A 31 -18.04 0.45 -3.99
C GLU A 31 -17.83 0.40 -2.46
N TYR A 32 -17.35 1.50 -1.89
CA TYR A 32 -17.08 1.72 -0.47
C TYR A 32 -16.82 3.21 -0.19
N ASP A 33 -17.09 3.65 1.04
CA ASP A 33 -16.65 4.99 1.49
C ASP A 33 -15.21 4.95 2.02
N LEU A 34 -14.84 3.86 2.71
CA LEU A 34 -13.52 3.59 3.26
C LEU A 34 -13.16 2.12 3.06
N THR A 35 -11.91 1.85 2.67
CA THR A 35 -11.37 0.48 2.59
C THR A 35 -9.90 0.46 2.95
N PHE A 36 -9.38 -0.72 3.26
CA PHE A 36 -7.98 -0.90 3.58
C PHE A 36 -7.17 -1.26 2.33
N PHE A 37 -6.02 -0.57 2.21
CA PHE A 37 -4.97 -0.84 1.26
C PHE A 37 -3.63 -0.96 1.97
N ALA A 38 -2.69 -1.62 1.30
CA ALA A 38 -1.27 -1.64 1.67
C ALA A 38 -0.46 -1.29 0.42
N THR A 39 0.71 -0.68 0.60
CA THR A 39 1.68 -0.56 -0.49
C THR A 39 2.30 -1.93 -0.80
N TYR A 40 2.95 -2.05 -1.95
CA TYR A 40 3.56 -3.31 -2.39
C TYR A 40 4.85 -3.66 -1.64
N GLY A 41 5.44 -2.73 -0.90
CA GLY A 41 6.70 -2.97 -0.19
C GLY A 41 7.90 -3.07 -1.13
N ALA A 42 9.05 -3.47 -0.59
CA ALA A 42 10.27 -3.60 -1.40
C ALA A 42 10.14 -4.75 -2.43
N PRO A 43 10.63 -4.58 -3.67
CA PRO A 43 11.40 -3.44 -4.18
C PRO A 43 10.54 -2.37 -4.87
N TYR A 44 9.22 -2.49 -4.81
CA TYR A 44 8.28 -1.63 -5.55
C TYR A 44 8.14 -0.24 -4.93
N ASP A 45 8.22 -0.14 -3.60
CA ASP A 45 8.06 1.14 -2.92
C ASP A 45 9.27 2.09 -3.15
N PRO A 46 9.05 3.40 -3.40
CA PRO A 46 7.75 4.04 -3.60
C PRO A 46 7.27 4.01 -5.07
N HIS A 47 8.16 3.87 -6.06
CA HIS A 47 7.87 4.15 -7.47
C HIS A 47 6.72 3.29 -8.03
N GLY A 48 6.80 1.96 -7.85
CA GLY A 48 5.78 1.02 -8.32
C GLY A 48 4.45 1.18 -7.60
N SER A 49 4.46 1.36 -6.28
CA SER A 49 3.23 1.55 -5.50
C SER A 49 2.54 2.87 -5.84
N LEU A 50 3.29 3.95 -6.04
CA LEU A 50 2.71 5.24 -6.41
C LEU A 50 2.07 5.18 -7.81
N GLY A 51 2.79 4.63 -8.79
CA GLY A 51 2.27 4.47 -10.15
C GLY A 51 1.04 3.57 -10.21
N ALA A 52 1.06 2.44 -9.50
CA ALA A 52 -0.07 1.52 -9.47
C ALA A 52 -1.26 2.09 -8.70
N SER A 53 -1.05 2.69 -7.53
CA SER A 53 -2.17 3.01 -6.61
C SER A 53 -2.86 4.33 -6.90
N PHE A 54 -2.18 5.28 -7.55
CA PHE A 54 -2.64 6.68 -7.66
C PHE A 54 -2.72 7.22 -9.08
N VAL A 55 -2.13 6.57 -10.09
CA VAL A 55 -2.32 6.96 -11.49
C VAL A 55 -3.59 6.32 -12.03
N THR A 56 -4.54 7.15 -12.46
CA THR A 56 -5.87 6.72 -12.90
C THR A 56 -5.80 5.75 -14.09
N ALA A 57 -4.92 6.01 -15.05
CA ALA A 57 -4.79 5.20 -16.27
C ALA A 57 -4.08 3.85 -16.09
N ALA A 58 -3.40 3.60 -14.95
CA ALA A 58 -2.71 2.34 -14.74
C ALA A 58 -3.71 1.19 -14.45
N ASP A 59 -3.54 0.04 -15.08
CA ASP A 59 -4.35 -1.14 -14.77
C ASP A 59 -3.74 -1.92 -13.60
N THR A 60 -4.49 -2.02 -12.50
CA THR A 60 -4.15 -2.81 -11.31
C THR A 60 -5.08 -4.01 -11.12
N GLY A 61 -5.94 -4.29 -12.10
CA GLY A 61 -6.92 -5.35 -12.07
C GLY A 61 -7.74 -5.36 -10.77
N PRO A 62 -7.78 -6.50 -10.05
CA PRO A 62 -8.62 -6.66 -8.87
C PRO A 62 -8.15 -5.88 -7.62
N ASP A 63 -6.90 -5.41 -7.60
CA ASP A 63 -6.37 -4.70 -6.44
C ASP A 63 -7.03 -3.32 -6.29
N GLY A 64 -7.48 -2.72 -7.39
CA GLY A 64 -8.07 -1.39 -7.41
C GLY A 64 -7.04 -0.29 -7.14
N LYS A 65 -7.51 0.85 -6.63
CA LYS A 65 -6.72 2.08 -6.45
C LYS A 65 -6.98 2.66 -5.07
N ILE A 66 -5.95 3.22 -4.45
CA ILE A 66 -6.09 3.89 -3.14
C ILE A 66 -6.92 5.17 -3.31
N TYR A 67 -6.58 5.97 -4.31
CA TYR A 67 -7.24 7.22 -4.63
C TYR A 67 -6.96 7.59 -6.09
N VAL A 68 -7.91 8.22 -6.78
CA VAL A 68 -7.75 8.68 -8.17
C VAL A 68 -8.19 10.13 -8.31
N SER A 69 -7.40 10.92 -9.04
CA SER A 69 -7.72 12.31 -9.37
C SER A 69 -6.80 12.78 -10.48
N ASP A 70 -7.35 13.50 -11.46
CA ASP A 70 -6.58 14.11 -12.55
C ASP A 70 -5.45 15.03 -12.06
N ASP A 71 -5.62 15.66 -10.90
CA ASP A 71 -4.59 16.52 -10.32
C ASP A 71 -3.49 15.70 -9.67
N LEU A 72 -3.84 14.63 -8.96
CA LEU A 72 -2.85 13.71 -8.39
C LEU A 72 -2.07 12.97 -9.48
N ASP A 73 -2.72 12.55 -10.56
CA ASP A 73 -2.08 11.91 -11.71
C ASP A 73 -0.89 12.73 -12.21
N LYS A 74 -1.06 14.05 -12.36
CA LYS A 74 0.00 14.96 -12.81
C LYS A 74 1.19 14.98 -11.83
N VAL A 75 0.91 15.03 -10.53
CA VAL A 75 1.96 15.07 -9.50
C VAL A 75 2.72 13.75 -9.46
N VAL A 76 2.02 12.62 -9.52
CA VAL A 76 2.62 11.29 -9.51
C VAL A 76 3.47 11.09 -10.76
N LEU A 77 2.93 11.33 -11.95
CA LEU A 77 3.66 11.15 -13.21
C LEU A 77 4.92 12.01 -13.26
N ALA A 78 4.85 13.28 -12.83
CA ALA A 78 6.01 14.16 -12.74
C ALA A 78 7.09 13.59 -11.79
N ALA A 79 6.69 12.98 -10.67
CA ALA A 79 7.62 12.33 -9.74
C ALA A 79 8.24 11.05 -10.31
N LEU A 80 7.45 10.25 -11.04
CA LEU A 80 7.94 9.01 -11.66
C LEU A 80 8.93 9.26 -12.80
N ASP A 81 8.79 10.39 -13.51
CA ASP A 81 9.68 10.83 -14.59
C ASP A 81 10.92 11.58 -14.08
N ALA A 82 10.89 12.10 -12.85
CA ALA A 82 11.99 12.88 -12.29
C ALA A 82 13.25 12.02 -12.04
N GLY A 83 14.39 12.52 -12.51
CA GLY A 83 15.71 11.91 -12.33
C GLY A 83 16.70 12.83 -11.61
N GLY A 84 17.83 12.26 -11.19
CA GLY A 84 18.91 13.00 -10.52
C GLY A 84 18.42 13.80 -9.31
N ASP A 85 18.91 15.03 -9.17
CA ASP A 85 18.63 15.91 -8.03
C ASP A 85 17.15 16.34 -7.95
N ALA A 86 16.39 16.23 -9.04
CA ALA A 86 14.96 16.56 -9.04
C ALA A 86 14.07 15.46 -8.44
N ARG A 87 14.59 14.24 -8.27
CA ARG A 87 13.79 13.08 -7.88
C ARG A 87 13.21 13.21 -6.47
N GLU A 88 14.05 13.55 -5.50
CA GLU A 88 13.63 13.66 -4.09
C GLU A 88 12.53 14.71 -3.87
N PRO A 89 12.68 15.98 -4.32
CA PRO A 89 11.61 16.96 -4.15
C PRO A 89 10.33 16.59 -4.92
N ALA A 90 10.43 15.95 -6.09
CA ALA A 90 9.26 15.50 -6.83
C ALA A 90 8.50 14.37 -6.11
N MET A 91 9.22 13.41 -5.52
CA MET A 91 8.60 12.37 -4.68
C MET A 91 7.92 12.97 -3.44
N GLN A 92 8.55 13.95 -2.79
CA GLN A 92 7.96 14.63 -1.64
C GLN A 92 6.65 15.34 -2.01
N ALA A 93 6.58 15.97 -3.18
CA ALA A 93 5.38 16.65 -3.65
C ALA A 93 4.14 15.73 -3.75
N VAL A 94 4.34 14.45 -4.07
CA VAL A 94 3.25 13.45 -4.08
C VAL A 94 2.68 13.26 -2.67
N TYR A 95 3.54 13.07 -1.67
CA TYR A 95 3.12 12.87 -0.29
C TYR A 95 2.49 14.13 0.31
N ASP A 96 3.02 15.30 -0.02
CA ASP A 96 2.45 16.59 0.39
C ASP A 96 1.05 16.78 -0.17
N TRP A 97 0.84 16.40 -1.44
CA TRP A 97 -0.48 16.45 -2.07
C TRP A 97 -1.46 15.49 -1.39
N ILE A 98 -1.07 14.23 -1.17
CA ILE A 98 -1.92 13.22 -0.51
C ILE A 98 -2.35 13.70 0.87
N SER A 99 -1.40 14.24 1.65
CA SER A 99 -1.64 14.78 2.98
C SER A 99 -2.58 15.98 2.96
N SER A 100 -2.28 16.98 2.12
CA SER A 100 -3.05 18.23 2.02
C SER A 100 -4.50 18.02 1.58
N ASN A 101 -4.75 16.98 0.78
CA ASN A 101 -6.08 16.64 0.27
C ASN A 101 -6.76 15.53 1.07
N THR A 102 -6.14 15.00 2.13
CA THR A 102 -6.66 13.87 2.91
C THR A 102 -7.04 12.67 2.01
N ALA A 103 -6.26 12.46 0.94
CA ALA A 103 -6.56 11.45 -0.08
C ALA A 103 -6.36 10.01 0.43
N ALA A 104 -5.53 9.84 1.46
CA ALA A 104 -5.36 8.58 2.18
C ALA A 104 -5.02 8.87 3.65
N CYS A 105 -5.33 7.93 4.54
CA CYS A 105 -4.99 7.99 5.95
C CYS A 105 -3.95 6.90 6.28
N PRO A 106 -2.65 7.26 6.44
CA PRO A 106 -1.63 6.30 6.86
C PRO A 106 -1.94 5.77 8.26
N LEU A 107 -2.02 4.44 8.42
CA LEU A 107 -2.36 3.82 9.70
C LEU A 107 -1.13 3.24 10.40
N VAL A 108 -0.38 2.38 9.69
CA VAL A 108 0.76 1.64 10.24
C VAL A 108 1.77 1.34 9.14
N VAL A 109 3.02 1.13 9.52
CA VAL A 109 4.02 0.47 8.67
C VAL A 109 4.06 -1.01 9.07
N SER A 110 3.63 -1.89 8.16
CA SER A 110 3.60 -3.33 8.41
C SER A 110 5.00 -3.88 8.69
N GLN A 111 5.12 -4.70 9.73
CA GLN A 111 6.37 -5.38 10.08
C GLN A 111 6.35 -6.80 9.54
N ARG A 112 7.52 -7.28 9.09
CA ARG A 112 7.71 -8.67 8.69
C ARG A 112 7.96 -9.51 9.94
N ILE A 113 7.09 -10.48 10.18
CA ILE A 113 7.20 -11.34 11.35
C ILE A 113 7.54 -12.75 10.88
N TRP A 114 8.63 -13.30 11.44
CA TRP A 114 9.10 -14.66 11.17
C TRP A 114 9.14 -15.45 12.48
N ALA A 115 8.56 -16.65 12.47
CA ALA A 115 8.66 -17.61 13.56
C ALA A 115 9.55 -18.77 13.10
N VAL A 116 10.70 -18.94 13.76
CA VAL A 116 11.71 -19.93 13.38
C VAL A 116 11.98 -20.86 14.55
N ASN A 117 11.94 -22.17 14.32
CA ASN A 117 12.27 -23.14 15.36
C ASN A 117 13.79 -23.09 15.65
N PRO A 118 14.24 -23.17 16.91
CA PRO A 118 15.67 -23.11 17.23
C PRO A 118 16.56 -24.17 16.55
N ARG A 119 15.97 -25.27 16.06
CA ARG A 119 16.68 -26.32 15.29
C ARG A 119 16.96 -25.93 13.83
N VAL A 120 16.36 -24.84 13.36
CA VAL A 120 16.56 -24.35 11.99
C VAL A 120 17.88 -23.59 11.96
N ALA A 121 18.86 -24.13 11.25
CA ALA A 121 20.12 -23.46 10.97
C ALA A 121 20.10 -22.86 9.55
N GLY A 122 20.82 -21.74 9.36
CA GLY A 122 20.96 -21.11 8.04
C GLY A 122 19.80 -20.20 7.60
N PHE A 123 18.81 -19.96 8.45
CA PHE A 123 17.74 -18.99 8.16
C PHE A 123 18.29 -17.56 8.15
N GLY A 124 17.98 -16.81 7.08
CA GLY A 124 18.29 -15.39 6.95
C GLY A 124 17.07 -14.61 6.48
N LEU A 125 16.95 -13.36 6.91
CA LEU A 125 15.85 -12.49 6.48
C LEU A 125 16.01 -12.17 4.98
N PRO A 126 14.96 -12.35 4.16
CA PRO A 126 15.04 -12.00 2.74
C PRO A 126 15.03 -10.49 2.54
N THR A 127 15.50 -10.04 1.37
CA THR A 127 15.47 -8.62 1.00
C THR A 127 14.06 -8.12 0.75
N THR A 128 13.17 -8.94 0.17
CA THR A 128 11.79 -8.55 -0.18
C THR A 128 10.75 -9.44 0.51
N ASP A 129 9.50 -8.98 0.58
CA ASP A 129 8.38 -9.74 1.15
C ASP A 129 7.95 -10.91 0.28
N TYR A 130 8.37 -10.90 -0.98
CA TYR A 130 8.06 -11.91 -1.99
C TYR A 130 9.04 -13.07 -1.97
N ASP A 131 10.17 -12.92 -1.29
CA ASP A 131 11.19 -13.94 -1.18
C ASP A 131 10.90 -14.89 0.01
N LEU A 132 10.86 -16.19 -0.28
CA LEU A 132 10.86 -17.22 0.75
C LEU A 132 12.31 -17.64 1.06
N PRO A 133 12.79 -17.48 2.32
CA PRO A 133 14.17 -17.80 2.69
C PRO A 133 14.33 -19.31 2.92
N PHE A 134 14.11 -20.15 1.91
CA PHE A 134 14.16 -21.61 2.05
C PHE A 134 15.54 -22.21 1.72
N LYS A 135 16.39 -21.46 1.02
CA LYS A 135 17.70 -21.95 0.55
C LYS A 135 18.69 -22.01 1.70
N GLY A 136 19.45 -23.11 1.78
CA GLY A 136 20.52 -23.26 2.78
C GLY A 136 20.04 -23.56 4.20
N ILE A 137 18.74 -23.79 4.38
CA ILE A 137 18.19 -24.19 5.67
C ILE A 137 18.46 -25.68 5.92
N THR A 138 18.92 -25.99 7.13
CA THR A 138 19.03 -27.36 7.63
C THR A 138 18.34 -27.49 8.99
N LEU A 139 18.14 -28.74 9.42
CA LEU A 139 17.65 -29.08 10.76
C LEU A 139 18.80 -29.69 11.56
N SER A 140 18.94 -29.25 12.82
CA SER A 140 19.80 -29.86 13.83
C SER A 140 19.04 -30.64 14.90
#